data_AF-A0A920QA92-F1
#
_entry.id   AF-A0A920QA92-F1
#
_cell.length_a   1.000
_cell.length_b   1.000
_cell.length_c   1.000
_cell.angle_alpha   90.00
_cell.angle_beta   90.00
_cell.angle_gamma   90.00
#
_symmetry.space_group_name_H-M   'P 1'
#
loop_
_entity.id
_entity.type
_entity.pdbx_description
1 polymer ?
#
loop_
_entity_poly.entity_id
_entity_poly.type
_entity_poly.pdbx_seq_one_letter_code
_entity_poly.pdbx_strand_id
1 'polypeptide(L)'
;MKNAEKILRQYTVSVWEKAYSSVPKGIPELLNALTKRKLKMTVLSNKPQEFTVLTVDHLLQNWSFDVILGQRRVCLKNLTLRGCWKFVSGFRVSPEDFLYLGDTATDMKTAVAAGCFPVGVLWGFRTGIELKDNGAQTIIKKPFGCAGSIRLIN
;
A
#
# COMPACT_ATOMS: atom_id res chain seq x y z
N MET A 1 14.61 23.57 -16.60
CA MET A 1 14.21 22.43 -15.74
C MET A 1 12.91 22.68 -14.97
N LYS A 2 12.74 23.81 -14.24
CA LYS A 2 11.53 24.12 -13.44
C LYS A 2 10.18 24.06 -14.19
N ASN A 3 10.15 24.36 -15.48
CA ASN A 3 8.89 24.37 -16.25
C ASN A 3 8.39 22.95 -16.58
N ALA A 4 9.30 22.01 -16.85
CA ALA A 4 8.94 20.63 -17.16
C ALA A 4 8.40 19.89 -15.93
N GLU A 5 8.99 20.12 -14.75
CA GLU A 5 8.50 19.57 -13.48
C GLU A 5 7.11 20.11 -13.12
N LYS A 6 6.87 21.41 -13.36
CA LYS A 6 5.56 22.02 -13.15
C LYS A 6 4.49 21.41 -14.05
N ILE A 7 4.80 21.24 -15.34
CA ILE A 7 3.90 20.60 -16.32
C ILE A 7 3.63 19.16 -15.93
N LEU A 8 4.66 18.39 -15.56
CA LEU A 8 4.51 17.01 -15.11
C LEU A 8 3.63 16.91 -13.86
N ARG A 9 3.80 17.83 -12.90
CA ARG A 9 2.97 17.89 -11.69
C ARG A 9 1.51 18.23 -12.00
N GLN A 10 1.25 19.22 -12.86
CA GLN A 10 -0.11 19.56 -13.29
C GLN A 10 -0.79 18.41 -14.02
N TYR A 11 -0.07 17.75 -14.93
CA TYR A 11 -0.54 16.55 -15.60
C TYR A 11 -0.86 15.43 -14.60
N THR A 12 0.04 15.17 -13.64
CA THR A 12 -0.14 14.16 -12.59
C THR A 12 -1.40 14.40 -11.77
N VAL A 13 -1.65 15.65 -11.34
CA VAL A 13 -2.87 16.02 -10.60
C VAL A 13 -4.11 15.79 -11.46
N SER A 14 -4.10 16.23 -12.72
CA SER A 14 -5.25 16.06 -13.62
C SER A 14 -5.59 14.59 -13.91
N VAL A 15 -4.59 13.71 -13.97
CA VAL A 15 -4.78 12.26 -14.12
C VAL A 15 -5.31 11.66 -12.83
N TRP A 16 -4.80 12.12 -11.68
CA TRP A 16 -5.23 11.67 -10.36
C TRP A 16 -6.71 11.96 -10.10
N GLU A 17 -7.17 13.19 -10.34
CA GLU A 17 -8.56 13.63 -10.12
C GLU A 17 -9.57 12.79 -10.93
N LYS A 18 -9.19 12.36 -12.14
CA LYS A 18 -10.02 11.50 -12.98
C LYS A 18 -10.09 10.06 -12.48
N ALA A 19 -9.03 9.57 -11.84
CA ALA A 19 -8.90 8.18 -11.43
C ALA A 19 -9.41 7.92 -10.00
N TYR A 20 -9.39 8.93 -9.13
CA TYR A 20 -9.65 8.77 -7.70
C TYR A 20 -10.64 9.82 -7.17
N SER A 21 -11.90 9.41 -7.01
CA SER A 21 -12.97 10.30 -6.52
C SER A 21 -13.44 9.99 -5.09
N SER A 22 -13.20 8.78 -4.59
CA SER A 22 -13.64 8.38 -3.24
C SER A 22 -12.84 7.20 -2.69
N VAL A 23 -12.84 7.06 -1.36
CA VAL A 23 -12.29 5.90 -0.67
C VAL A 23 -13.23 4.71 -0.84
N PRO A 24 -12.74 3.51 -1.22
CA PRO A 24 -13.59 2.33 -1.33
C PRO A 24 -14.33 1.99 -0.02
N LYS A 25 -15.56 1.49 -0.14
CA LYS A 25 -16.39 1.09 1.01
C LYS A 25 -15.67 0.06 1.90
N GLY A 26 -15.72 0.25 3.22
CA GLY A 26 -15.10 -0.66 4.20
C GLY A 26 -13.66 -0.30 4.56
N ILE A 27 -12.97 0.51 3.74
CA ILE A 27 -11.60 0.96 4.04
C ILE A 27 -11.56 1.94 5.21
N PRO A 28 -12.48 2.93 5.34
CA PRO A 28 -12.52 3.80 6.51
C PRO A 28 -12.69 3.03 7.83
N GLU A 29 -13.58 2.04 7.86
CA GLU A 29 -13.84 1.21 9.03
C GLU A 29 -12.64 0.35 9.40
N LEU A 30 -11.96 -0.22 8.39
CA LEU A 30 -10.72 -0.95 8.58
C LEU A 30 -9.64 -0.04 9.16
N LEU A 31 -9.36 1.11 8.55
CA LEU A 31 -8.36 2.07 9.03
C LEU A 31 -8.68 2.58 10.44
N ASN A 32 -9.93 2.88 10.75
CA ASN A 32 -10.39 3.22 12.10
C ASN A 32 -10.06 2.12 13.11
N ALA A 33 -10.29 0.85 12.75
CA ALA A 33 -9.98 -0.28 13.61
C ALA A 33 -8.47 -0.45 13.83
N LEU A 34 -7.63 -0.18 12.81
CA LEU A 34 -6.18 -0.21 12.95
C LEU A 34 -5.66 0.90 13.85
N THR A 35 -6.14 2.12 13.64
CA THR A 35 -5.80 3.29 14.47
C THR A 35 -6.20 3.07 15.92
N LYS A 36 -7.41 2.55 16.19
CA LYS A 36 -7.87 2.25 17.56
C LYS A 36 -6.98 1.22 18.26
N ARG A 37 -6.39 0.29 17.50
CA ARG A 37 -5.43 -0.71 17.98
C ARG A 37 -4.00 -0.18 18.09
N LYS A 38 -3.76 1.09 17.77
CA LYS A 38 -2.43 1.75 17.77
C LYS A 38 -1.41 1.02 16.90
N LEU A 39 -1.88 0.46 15.79
CA LEU A 39 -1.02 -0.20 14.82
C LEU A 39 -0.36 0.85 13.94
N LYS A 40 0.94 0.69 13.72
CA LYS A 40 1.65 1.49 12.72
C LYS A 40 1.19 1.10 11.32
N MET A 41 1.06 2.09 10.46
CA MET A 41 0.54 1.91 9.12
C MET A 41 1.49 2.54 8.11
N THR A 42 1.69 1.86 7.00
CA THR A 42 2.54 2.34 5.92
C THR A 42 1.85 2.12 4.58
N VAL A 43 2.19 2.93 3.59
CA VAL A 43 1.71 2.80 2.20
C VAL A 43 2.91 2.49 1.32
N LEU A 44 2.82 1.43 0.52
CA LEU A 44 3.82 1.08 -0.48
C LEU A 44 3.11 0.84 -1.81
N SER A 45 3.30 1.75 -2.76
CA SER A 45 2.61 1.72 -4.05
C SER A 45 3.58 1.70 -5.22
N ASN A 46 3.26 0.90 -6.25
CA ASN A 46 3.97 0.92 -7.54
C ASN A 46 3.72 2.19 -8.37
N LYS A 47 2.85 3.09 -7.90
CA LYS A 47 2.60 4.38 -8.57
C LYS A 47 3.70 5.40 -8.28
N PRO A 48 3.90 6.42 -9.13
CA PRO A 48 4.85 7.50 -8.86
C PRO A 48 4.70 8.09 -7.45
N GLN A 49 5.82 8.47 -6.83
CA GLN A 49 5.81 9.00 -5.47
C GLN A 49 4.86 10.18 -5.30
N GLU A 50 4.89 11.19 -6.17
CA GLU A 50 4.03 12.36 -6.02
C GLU A 50 2.56 11.96 -6.07
N PHE A 51 2.20 11.03 -6.96
CA PHE A 51 0.85 10.51 -7.09
C PHE A 51 0.38 9.78 -5.81
N THR A 52 1.27 8.98 -5.22
CA THR A 52 0.99 8.21 -4.00
C THR A 52 0.73 9.13 -2.82
N VAL A 53 1.59 10.14 -2.62
CA VAL A 53 1.44 11.13 -1.54
C VAL A 53 0.14 11.93 -1.71
N LEU A 54 -0.12 12.45 -2.92
CA LEU A 54 -1.37 13.16 -3.21
C LEU A 54 -2.60 12.31 -2.89
N THR A 55 -2.56 11.01 -3.22
CA THR A 55 -3.67 10.09 -2.92
C THR A 55 -3.94 9.99 -1.43
N VAL A 56 -2.89 9.78 -0.63
CA VAL A 56 -3.00 9.65 0.82
C VAL A 56 -3.47 10.98 1.44
N ASP A 57 -2.87 12.10 1.04
CA ASP A 57 -3.18 13.43 1.56
C ASP A 57 -4.61 13.88 1.25
N HIS A 58 -5.23 13.44 0.14
CA HIS A 58 -6.59 13.84 -0.19
C HIS A 58 -7.64 12.84 0.29
N LEU A 59 -7.41 11.54 0.08
CA LEU A 59 -8.43 10.52 0.34
C LEU A 59 -8.33 9.93 1.75
N LEU A 60 -7.12 9.87 2.31
CA LEU A 60 -6.85 9.18 3.57
C LEU A 60 -6.36 10.14 4.67
N GLN A 61 -6.61 11.45 4.52
CA GLN A 61 -6.18 12.51 5.44
C GLN A 61 -6.60 12.33 6.90
N ASN A 62 -7.65 11.55 7.15
CA ASN A 62 -8.17 11.28 8.49
C ASN A 62 -7.32 10.24 9.27
N TRP A 63 -6.34 9.60 8.63
CA TRP A 63 -5.48 8.59 9.22
C TRP A 63 -4.02 8.92 9.04
N SER A 64 -3.20 8.56 10.02
CA SER A 64 -1.76 8.78 9.98
C SER A 64 -1.04 7.53 9.45
N PHE A 65 -0.10 7.75 8.53
CA PHE A 65 0.80 6.73 8.01
C PHE A 65 2.22 7.14 8.34
N ASP A 66 2.96 6.27 9.01
CA ASP A 66 4.35 6.52 9.40
C ASP A 66 5.27 6.67 8.17
N VAL A 67 4.98 5.91 7.10
CA VAL A 67 5.75 5.91 5.86
C VAL A 67 4.82 5.80 4.65
N ILE A 68 5.03 6.67 3.66
CA ILE A 68 4.32 6.66 2.37
C ILE A 68 5.36 6.60 1.25
N LEU A 69 5.45 5.44 0.60
CA LEU A 69 6.40 5.18 -0.48
C LEU A 69 5.66 4.83 -1.76
N GLY A 70 5.89 5.63 -2.79
CA GLY A 70 5.61 5.31 -4.17
C GLY A 70 6.90 4.94 -4.93
N GLN A 71 6.75 4.64 -6.21
CA GLN A 71 7.83 4.46 -7.16
C GLN A 71 8.70 5.72 -7.28
N ARG A 72 10.02 5.53 -7.16
CA ARG A 72 11.06 6.56 -7.33
C ARG A 72 12.20 6.01 -8.19
N ARG A 73 12.93 6.89 -8.88
CA ARG A 73 14.07 6.50 -9.76
C ARG A 73 15.13 5.62 -9.07
N VAL A 74 15.34 5.77 -7.77
CA VAL A 74 16.35 5.01 -7.00
C VAL A 74 15.81 3.62 -6.59
N CYS A 75 14.49 3.42 -6.61
CA CYS A 75 13.83 2.15 -6.33
C CYS A 75 13.45 1.49 -7.68
N LEU A 76 14.42 1.03 -8.46
CA LEU A 76 14.17 0.57 -9.83
C LEU A 76 13.37 -0.74 -9.92
N LYS A 77 12.35 -0.69 -10.78
CA LYS A 77 11.56 -1.76 -11.46
C LYS A 77 10.82 -2.79 -10.61
N ASN A 78 11.35 -3.21 -9.47
CA ASN A 78 10.65 -4.07 -8.53
C ASN A 78 10.73 -3.35 -7.17
N LEU A 79 9.62 -2.79 -6.70
CA LEU A 79 9.48 -2.25 -5.35
C LEU A 79 9.54 -3.38 -4.31
N THR A 80 10.64 -4.13 -4.29
CA THR A 80 10.88 -5.11 -3.25
C THR A 80 11.02 -4.35 -1.95
N LEU A 81 10.24 -4.75 -0.96
CA LEU A 81 10.33 -4.17 0.38
C LEU A 81 11.75 -4.18 0.90
N ARG A 82 12.58 -5.18 0.57
CA ARG A 82 14.01 -5.22 0.95
C ARG A 82 14.82 -4.04 0.40
N GLY A 83 14.50 -3.57 -0.80
CA GLY A 83 15.06 -2.32 -1.36
C GLY A 83 14.46 -1.07 -0.70
N CYS A 84 13.17 -1.11 -0.35
CA CYS A 84 12.49 -0.04 0.38
C CYS A 84 12.88 0.02 1.88
N TRP A 85 13.38 -1.08 2.45
CA TRP A 85 13.72 -1.23 3.88
C TRP A 85 14.80 -0.26 4.32
N LYS A 86 15.69 0.17 3.41
CA LYS A 86 16.63 1.26 3.70
C LYS A 86 15.91 2.56 4.11
N PHE A 87 14.71 2.80 3.60
CA PHE A 87 13.86 3.96 3.94
C PHE A 87 12.92 3.67 5.11
N VAL A 88 12.55 2.40 5.32
CA VAL A 88 11.75 1.94 6.47
C VAL A 88 12.63 1.69 7.71
N SER A 89 13.96 1.84 7.61
CA SER A 89 14.96 1.62 8.68
C SER A 89 14.74 2.41 9.98
N GLY A 90 13.86 3.41 9.98
CA GLY A 90 13.36 4.07 11.20
C GLY A 90 12.37 3.21 12.01
N PHE A 91 11.80 2.16 11.43
CA PHE A 91 10.99 1.17 12.12
C PHE A 91 11.90 0.14 12.78
N ARG A 92 11.97 0.20 14.11
CA ARG A 92 12.50 -0.87 14.96
C ARG A 92 11.51 -2.06 15.03
N VAL A 93 11.07 -2.54 13.88
CA VAL A 93 10.11 -3.66 13.75
C VAL A 93 10.75 -4.67 12.80
N SER A 94 10.69 -5.96 13.11
CA SER A 94 11.24 -7.00 12.22
C SER A 94 10.32 -7.18 11.01
N PRO A 95 10.82 -7.51 9.80
CA PRO A 95 9.95 -7.83 8.65
C PRO A 95 8.89 -8.89 8.96
N GLU A 96 9.20 -9.86 9.82
CA GLU A 96 8.27 -10.93 10.22
C GLU A 96 7.07 -10.43 11.05
N ASP A 97 7.19 -9.26 11.68
CA ASP A 97 6.12 -8.59 12.43
C ASP A 97 5.23 -7.70 11.55
N PHE A 98 5.55 -7.59 10.25
CA PHE A 98 4.74 -6.88 9.27
C PHE A 98 3.79 -7.82 8.54
N LEU A 99 2.52 -7.43 8.50
CA LEU A 99 1.58 -7.95 7.50
C LEU A 99 1.66 -7.06 6.27
N TYR A 100 1.79 -7.69 5.10
CA TYR A 100 1.73 -7.01 3.82
C TYR A 100 0.38 -7.28 3.17
N LEU A 101 -0.44 -6.26 3.00
CA LEU A 101 -1.73 -6.40 2.33
C LEU A 101 -1.56 -6.18 0.82
N GLY A 102 -2.36 -6.82 -0.02
CA GLY A 102 -2.25 -6.56 -1.46
C GLY A 102 -3.20 -7.40 -2.29
N ASP A 103 -3.54 -6.88 -3.46
CA ASP A 103 -4.49 -7.51 -4.37
C ASP A 103 -3.81 -8.02 -5.64
N THR A 104 -2.48 -7.94 -5.76
CA THR A 104 -1.76 -8.41 -6.94
C THR A 104 -0.71 -9.48 -6.64
N ALA A 105 -0.33 -10.25 -7.66
CA ALA A 105 0.82 -11.16 -7.59
C ALA A 105 2.13 -10.42 -7.24
N THR A 106 2.29 -9.17 -7.69
CA THR A 106 3.44 -8.34 -7.37
C THR A 106 3.52 -8.05 -5.88
N ASP A 107 2.39 -7.77 -5.24
CA ASP A 107 2.31 -7.54 -3.80
C ASP A 107 2.74 -8.78 -3.01
N MET A 108 2.22 -9.96 -3.39
CA MET A 108 2.54 -11.20 -2.70
C MET A 108 4.02 -11.57 -2.84
N LYS A 109 4.58 -11.44 -4.05
CA LYS A 109 6.02 -11.63 -4.28
C LYS A 109 6.87 -10.63 -3.50
N THR A 110 6.40 -9.39 -3.41
CA THR A 110 7.07 -8.32 -2.67
C THR A 110 7.12 -8.66 -1.18
N ALA A 111 5.99 -9.08 -0.60
CA ALA A 111 5.88 -9.50 0.79
C ALA A 111 6.80 -10.69 1.11
N VAL A 112 6.77 -11.74 0.28
CA VAL A 112 7.62 -12.93 0.44
C VAL A 112 9.10 -12.57 0.36
N ALA A 113 9.50 -11.78 -0.66
CA ALA A 113 10.88 -11.35 -0.81
C ALA A 113 11.38 -10.44 0.33
N ALA A 114 10.44 -9.79 1.04
CA ALA A 114 10.72 -8.97 2.21
C ALA A 114 10.91 -9.77 3.50
N GLY A 115 10.41 -11.00 3.55
CA GLY A 115 10.21 -11.72 4.81
C GLY A 115 8.99 -11.25 5.61
N CYS A 116 8.02 -10.57 4.98
CA CYS A 116 6.77 -10.17 5.62
C CYS A 116 5.69 -11.25 5.49
N PHE A 117 4.66 -11.20 6.32
CA PHE A 117 3.50 -12.09 6.22
C PHE A 117 2.55 -11.61 5.11
N PRO A 118 2.41 -12.33 3.97
CA PRO A 118 1.62 -11.88 2.82
C PRO A 118 0.11 -12.14 3.01
N VAL A 119 -0.68 -11.09 2.86
CA VAL A 119 -2.14 -11.11 3.01
C VAL A 119 -2.80 -10.64 1.71
N GLY A 120 -3.40 -11.57 0.98
CA GLY A 120 -4.12 -11.30 -0.25
C GLY A 120 -5.52 -10.72 0.00
N VAL A 121 -5.98 -9.82 -0.85
CA VAL A 121 -7.33 -9.22 -0.74
C VAL A 121 -8.13 -9.35 -2.03
N LEU A 122 -9.43 -9.63 -1.92
CA LEU A 122 -10.31 -9.87 -3.07
C LEU A 122 -11.20 -8.68 -3.45
N TRP A 123 -10.99 -7.52 -2.84
CA TRP A 123 -11.67 -6.28 -3.24
C TRP A 123 -10.85 -5.46 -4.26
N GLY A 124 -9.75 -6.03 -4.76
CA GLY A 124 -9.04 -5.55 -5.94
C GLY A 124 -9.46 -6.30 -7.20
N PHE A 125 -8.51 -6.55 -8.10
CA PHE A 125 -8.82 -7.08 -9.44
C PHE A 125 -8.45 -8.55 -9.67
N ARG A 126 -7.74 -9.20 -8.74
CA ARG A 126 -7.19 -10.56 -8.92
C ARG A 126 -7.98 -11.63 -8.18
N THR A 127 -7.82 -12.87 -8.64
CA THR A 127 -8.46 -14.03 -8.03
C THR A 127 -7.70 -14.51 -6.80
N GLY A 128 -8.39 -15.18 -5.88
CA GLY A 128 -7.72 -15.78 -4.72
C GLY A 128 -6.74 -16.89 -5.08
N ILE A 129 -6.93 -17.55 -6.22
CA ILE A 129 -6.01 -18.57 -6.74
C ILE A 129 -4.70 -17.90 -7.15
N GLU A 130 -4.77 -16.84 -7.96
CA GLU A 130 -3.58 -16.07 -8.36
C GLU A 130 -2.80 -15.56 -7.14
N LEU A 131 -3.49 -15.05 -6.11
CA LEU A 131 -2.82 -14.56 -4.90
C LEU A 131 -2.11 -15.69 -4.13
N LYS A 132 -2.76 -16.84 -3.97
CA LYS A 132 -2.16 -18.03 -3.32
C LYS A 132 -0.94 -18.53 -4.07
N ASP A 133 -1.04 -18.67 -5.39
CA ASP A 133 0.04 -19.17 -6.25
C ASP A 133 1.28 -18.25 -6.22
N ASN A 134 1.09 -16.98 -5.83
CA ASN A 134 2.17 -15.99 -5.73
C ASN A 134 2.59 -15.70 -4.27
N GLY A 135 2.12 -16.48 -3.29
CA GLY A 135 2.63 -16.47 -1.92
C GLY A 135 1.70 -15.91 -0.85
N ALA A 136 0.44 -15.60 -1.16
CA ALA A 136 -0.54 -15.20 -0.14
C ALA A 136 -0.69 -16.31 0.92
N GLN A 137 -0.40 -15.99 2.17
CA GLN A 137 -0.60 -16.92 3.29
C GLN A 137 -2.02 -16.87 3.85
N THR A 138 -2.70 -15.75 3.69
CA THR A 138 -4.13 -15.65 3.98
C THR A 138 -4.84 -14.76 2.95
N ILE A 139 -6.15 -14.94 2.82
CA ILE A 139 -6.98 -14.16 1.88
C ILE A 139 -8.17 -13.57 2.61
N ILE A 140 -8.38 -12.27 2.42
CA ILE A 140 -9.52 -11.55 2.99
C ILE A 140 -10.45 -11.10 1.85
N LYS A 141 -11.74 -11.40 1.99
CA LYS A 141 -12.74 -11.12 0.94
C LYS A 141 -13.32 -9.71 1.01
N LYS A 142 -13.32 -9.09 2.20
CA LYS A 142 -13.91 -7.77 2.44
C LYS A 142 -12.99 -6.95 3.35
N PRO A 143 -12.83 -5.63 3.13
CA PRO A 143 -11.98 -4.78 3.97
C PRO A 143 -12.35 -4.83 5.46
N PHE A 144 -13.65 -4.96 5.77
CA PHE A 144 -14.14 -5.01 7.15
C PHE A 144 -15.37 -5.92 7.23
N GLY A 145 -15.51 -6.69 8.33
CA GLY A 145 -16.71 -7.52 8.60
C GLY A 145 -16.51 -9.03 8.76
N CYS A 146 -15.28 -9.56 8.83
CA CYS A 146 -15.02 -10.92 9.28
C CYS A 146 -13.90 -10.91 10.34
N ALA A 147 -14.13 -11.57 11.46
CA ALA A 147 -13.24 -11.61 12.62
C ALA A 147 -11.83 -12.07 12.23
N GLY A 148 -10.86 -11.18 12.39
CA GLY A 148 -9.44 -11.45 12.15
C GLY A 148 -8.67 -10.14 12.22
N SER A 149 -7.59 -10.11 12.99
CA SER A 149 -6.69 -8.96 13.09
C SER A 149 -5.99 -8.77 11.74
N ILE A 150 -6.36 -7.72 11.00
CA ILE A 150 -5.72 -7.36 9.72
C ILE A 150 -4.88 -6.11 9.99
N ARG A 151 -3.72 -5.98 9.35
CA ARG A 151 -2.86 -4.79 9.34
C ARG A 151 -2.65 -4.44 7.86
N LEU A 152 -2.85 -3.17 7.49
CA LEU A 152 -2.89 -2.70 6.10
C LEU A 152 -1.55 -2.18 5.60
N ILE A 153 -1.20 -2.54 4.36
CA ILE A 153 -0.37 -1.77 3.42
C ILE A 153 -0.90 -2.07 2.01
N ASN A 154 -1.39 -1.11 1.23
CA ASN A 154 -1.20 -1.00 -0.24
C ASN A 154 -1.49 0.44 -0.63
#